data_AF-A0A523E2Y3-F1
#
_entry.id   AF-A0A523E2Y3-F1
#
_cell.length_a   1.000
_cell.length_b   1.000
_cell.length_c   1.000
_cell.angle_alpha   90.00
_cell.angle_beta   90.00
_cell.angle_gamma   90.00
#
_symmetry.space_group_name_H-M   'P 1'
#
loop_
_entity.id
_entity.type
_entity.pdbx_description
1 polymer ?
#
loop_
_entity_poly.entity_id
_entity_poly.type
_entity_poly.pdbx_seq_one_letter_code
_entity_poly.pdbx_strand_id
1 'polypeptide(L)'
;MSDDIRELTEEDFARSIPRKQRDRIMRGRIDPEKDIVALRRFAGLTQEEFAEALGISVHTLRNWEQGRRSPEGPALALLRIVARHPRVLRENLAASA
;
A
#
# COMPACT_ATOMS: atom_id res chain seq x y z
N MET A 1 17.74 12.66 0.16
CA MET A 1 17.61 13.67 -0.91
C MET A 1 16.14 13.81 -1.22
N SER A 2 15.61 14.99 -0.93
CA SER A 2 14.19 15.31 -1.01
C SER A 2 13.83 15.63 -2.45
N ASP A 3 13.57 14.61 -3.26
CA ASP A 3 12.89 14.80 -4.55
C ASP A 3 11.40 14.66 -4.31
N ASP A 4 10.77 15.81 -4.07
CA ASP A 4 9.38 16.13 -4.38
C ASP A 4 8.48 14.90 -4.58
N ILE A 5 8.03 14.32 -3.46
CA ILE A 5 7.15 13.15 -3.44
C ILE A 5 5.79 13.63 -3.96
N ARG A 6 5.67 13.73 -5.29
CA ARG A 6 4.45 14.17 -5.97
C ARG A 6 3.28 13.37 -5.42
N GLU A 7 2.24 14.06 -4.97
CA GLU A 7 0.94 13.45 -4.83
C GLU A 7 0.59 12.79 -6.17
N LEU A 8 0.52 11.47 -6.19
CA LEU A 8 0.14 10.74 -7.40
C LEU A 8 -1.37 10.93 -7.57
N THR A 9 -1.71 11.67 -8.61
CA THR A 9 -3.09 12.02 -8.97
C THR A 9 -3.87 10.75 -9.32
N GLU A 10 -5.19 10.83 -9.48
CA GLU A 10 -5.99 9.72 -10.03
C GLU A 10 -5.42 9.17 -11.35
N GLU A 11 -4.70 10.00 -12.11
CA GLU A 11 -4.09 9.69 -13.40
C GLU A 11 -2.89 8.74 -13.29
N ASP A 12 -2.05 8.92 -12.27
CA ASP A 12 -0.89 8.06 -12.01
C ASP A 12 -1.31 6.68 -11.51
N PHE A 13 -2.33 6.66 -10.65
CA PHE A 13 -2.98 5.42 -10.25
C PHE A 13 -3.52 4.65 -11.47
N ALA A 14 -4.12 5.37 -12.44
CA ALA A 14 -4.71 4.77 -13.63
C ALA A 14 -3.70 4.09 -14.57
N ARG A 15 -2.42 4.50 -14.56
CA ARG A 15 -1.37 3.94 -15.44
C ARG A 15 -0.67 2.72 -14.85
N SER A 16 -0.51 2.64 -13.53
CA SER A 16 0.28 1.58 -12.88
C SER A 16 -0.54 0.43 -12.29
N ILE A 17 -1.83 0.67 -12.00
CA ILE A 17 -2.73 -0.35 -11.42
C ILE A 17 -3.96 -0.50 -12.33
N PRO A 18 -4.28 -1.72 -12.81
CA PRO A 18 -5.46 -1.95 -13.65
C PRO A 18 -6.73 -1.35 -13.05
N ARG A 19 -7.57 -0.70 -13.87
CA ARG A 19 -8.83 -0.05 -13.43
C ARG A 19 -9.68 -0.94 -12.52
N LYS A 20 -9.81 -2.23 -12.87
CA LYS A 20 -10.56 -3.23 -12.08
C LYS A 20 -10.02 -3.34 -10.64
N GLN A 21 -8.70 -3.31 -10.49
CA GLN A 21 -8.03 -3.40 -9.21
C GLN A 21 -8.20 -2.11 -8.41
N ARG A 22 -8.07 -0.94 -9.05
CA ARG A 22 -8.39 0.37 -8.45
C ARG A 22 -9.81 0.45 -7.93
N ASP A 23 -10.79 0.13 -8.78
CA ASP A 23 -12.21 0.18 -8.44
C ASP A 23 -12.52 -0.72 -7.24
N ARG A 24 -11.88 -1.89 -7.17
CA ARG A 24 -12.02 -2.83 -6.05
C ARG A 24 -11.48 -2.25 -4.74
N ILE A 25 -10.24 -1.76 -4.75
CA ILE A 25 -9.58 -1.17 -3.58
C ILE A 25 -10.35 0.07 -3.08
N MET A 26 -10.78 0.94 -3.99
CA MET A 26 -11.53 2.15 -3.64
C MET A 26 -12.89 1.84 -2.98
N ARG A 27 -13.54 0.75 -3.38
CA ARG A 27 -14.75 0.20 -2.75
C ARG A 27 -14.50 -0.52 -1.43
N GLY A 28 -13.26 -0.52 -0.93
CA GLY A 28 -12.89 -1.17 0.33
C GLY A 28 -12.84 -2.69 0.27
N ARG A 29 -12.81 -3.27 -0.94
CA ARG A 29 -12.55 -4.69 -1.14
C ARG A 29 -11.05 -4.83 -1.43
N ILE A 30 -10.36 -5.67 -0.69
CA ILE A 30 -8.92 -5.93 -0.91
C ILE A 30 -8.73 -7.41 -1.21
N ASP A 31 -8.06 -7.66 -2.34
CA ASP A 31 -7.50 -8.94 -2.74
C ASP A 31 -6.03 -8.95 -2.26
N PRO A 32 -5.70 -9.64 -1.14
CA PRO A 32 -4.41 -9.47 -0.46
C PRO A 32 -3.21 -9.74 -1.35
N GLU A 33 -3.30 -10.78 -2.19
CA GLU A 33 -2.20 -11.21 -3.06
C GLU A 33 -1.88 -10.14 -4.13
N LYS A 34 -2.92 -9.53 -4.72
CA LYS A 34 -2.74 -8.63 -5.85
C LYS A 34 -2.64 -7.18 -5.42
N ASP A 35 -3.51 -6.76 -4.51
CA ASP A 35 -3.72 -5.35 -4.17
C ASP A 35 -2.60 -4.81 -3.28
N ILE A 36 -2.12 -5.61 -2.33
CA ILE A 36 -1.07 -5.17 -1.41
C ILE A 36 0.27 -5.08 -2.13
N VAL A 37 0.59 -6.07 -2.98
CA VAL A 37 1.79 -6.02 -3.85
C VAL A 37 1.74 -4.79 -4.76
N ALA A 38 0.59 -4.50 -5.36
CA ALA A 38 0.41 -3.33 -6.21
C ALA A 38 0.62 -2.02 -5.43
N LEU A 39 -0.01 -1.87 -4.26
CA LEU A 39 0.15 -0.69 -3.41
C LEU A 39 1.59 -0.47 -2.97
N ARG A 40 2.29 -1.53 -2.57
CA ARG A 40 3.70 -1.45 -2.16
C ARG A 40 4.62 -1.05 -3.30
N ARG A 41 4.51 -1.73 -4.45
CA ARG A 41 5.31 -1.41 -5.64
C ARG A 41 5.04 0.01 -6.11
N PHE A 42 3.80 0.44 -6.05
CA PHE A 42 3.40 1.81 -6.37
C PHE A 42 4.01 2.83 -5.39
N ALA A 43 4.02 2.52 -4.10
CA ALA A 43 4.71 3.33 -3.10
C ALA A 43 6.24 3.31 -3.27
N GLY A 44 6.78 2.45 -4.14
CA GLY A 44 8.22 2.30 -4.39
C GLY A 44 9.00 1.85 -3.15
N LEU A 45 8.38 1.00 -2.32
CA LEU A 45 8.95 0.48 -1.08
C LEU A 45 9.26 -1.02 -1.21
N THR A 46 10.32 -1.46 -0.53
CA THR A 46 10.61 -2.87 -0.25
C THR A 46 9.55 -3.47 0.69
N GLN A 47 9.55 -4.80 0.86
CA GLN A 47 8.61 -5.44 1.79
C GLN A 47 8.88 -4.99 3.23
N GLU A 48 10.15 -4.85 3.58
CA GLU A 48 10.62 -4.43 4.89
C GLU A 48 10.17 -2.99 5.20
N GLU A 49 10.46 -2.05 4.31
CA GLU A 49 10.06 -0.64 4.44
C GLU A 49 8.54 -0.47 4.47
N PHE A 50 7.80 -1.22 3.65
CA PHE A 50 6.34 -1.13 3.63
C PHE A 50 5.71 -1.72 4.90
N ALA A 51 6.27 -2.81 5.42
CA ALA A 51 5.81 -3.40 6.67
C ALA A 51 6.08 -2.48 7.86
N GLU A 52 7.27 -1.88 7.90
CA GLU A 52 7.66 -0.88 8.90
C GLU A 52 6.73 0.34 8.86
N ALA A 53 6.50 0.92 7.68
CA ALA A 53 5.60 2.04 7.48
C ALA A 53 4.14 1.76 7.87
N LEU A 54 3.73 0.48 7.87
CA LEU A 54 2.41 0.03 8.32
C LEU A 54 2.37 -0.38 9.80
N GLY A 55 3.51 -0.42 10.49
CA GLY A 55 3.62 -0.89 11.87
C GLY A 55 3.35 -2.39 12.03
N ILE A 56 3.69 -3.21 11.04
CA ILE A 56 3.51 -4.67 11.08
C ILE A 56 4.83 -5.40 10.81
N SER A 57 4.89 -6.69 11.17
CA SER A 57 6.05 -7.51 10.81
C SER A 57 6.11 -7.76 9.29
N VAL A 58 7.32 -7.86 8.74
CA VAL A 58 7.53 -8.29 7.35
C VAL A 58 6.94 -9.68 7.07
N HIS A 59 6.88 -10.55 8.09
CA HIS A 59 6.22 -11.85 7.98
C HIS A 59 4.71 -11.72 7.76
N THR A 60 4.05 -10.78 8.48
CA THR A 60 2.64 -10.45 8.27
C THR A 60 2.39 -9.98 6.85
N LEU A 61 3.21 -9.04 6.35
CA LEU A 61 3.10 -8.55 4.98
C LEU A 61 3.26 -9.67 3.96
N ARG A 62 4.28 -10.54 4.11
CA ARG A 62 4.51 -11.67 3.21
C ARG A 62 3.34 -12.65 3.21
N ASN A 63 2.71 -12.92 4.36
CA ASN A 63 1.51 -13.76 4.42
C ASN A 63 0.33 -13.15 3.65
N TRP A 64 0.20 -11.82 3.66
CA TRP A 64 -0.81 -11.14 2.87
C TRP A 64 -0.51 -11.16 1.37
N GLU A 65 0.72 -10.81 0.97
CA GLU A 65 1.14 -10.79 -0.44
C GLU A 65 1.12 -12.19 -1.09
N GLN A 66 1.21 -13.25 -0.30
CA GLN A 66 1.07 -14.64 -0.77
C GLN A 66 -0.36 -15.18 -0.67
N GLY A 67 -1.33 -14.38 -0.23
CA GLY A 67 -2.72 -14.81 -0.05
C GLY A 67 -2.95 -15.84 1.06
N ARG A 68 -1.97 -16.10 1.93
CA ARG A 68 -2.10 -17.05 3.06
C ARG A 68 -2.99 -16.48 4.18
N ARG A 69 -3.03 -15.17 4.31
CA ARG A 69 -3.86 -14.40 5.26
C ARG A 69 -4.40 -13.16 4.59
N SER A 70 -5.45 -12.59 5.16
CA SER A 70 -6.02 -11.30 4.73
C SER A 70 -5.81 -10.25 5.82
N PRO A 71 -5.64 -8.97 5.46
CA PRO A 71 -5.71 -7.87 6.43
C PRO A 71 -7.15 -7.71 6.92
N GLU A 72 -7.30 -7.36 8.19
CA GLU A 72 -8.60 -7.20 8.85
C GLU A 72 -8.62 -5.92 9.69
N GLY A 73 -9.83 -5.44 10.01
CA GLY A 73 -10.04 -4.33 10.94
C GLY A 73 -9.21 -3.07 10.60
N PRO A 74 -8.39 -2.56 11.54
CA PRO A 74 -7.57 -1.36 11.32
C PRO A 74 -6.61 -1.46 10.13
N ALA A 75 -6.04 -2.64 9.86
CA ALA A 75 -5.13 -2.82 8.73
C ALA A 75 -5.83 -2.57 7.38
N LEU A 76 -7.08 -3.03 7.25
CA LEU A 76 -7.87 -2.78 6.05
C LEU A 76 -8.20 -1.29 5.88
N ALA A 77 -8.51 -0.59 6.98
CA ALA A 77 -8.73 0.86 6.96
C ALA A 77 -7.46 1.61 6.54
N LEU A 78 -6.30 1.23 7.08
CA LEU A 78 -5.02 1.84 6.75
C LEU A 78 -4.65 1.61 5.28
N LEU A 79 -4.79 0.39 4.75
CA LEU A 79 -4.55 0.09 3.33
C LEU A 79 -5.46 0.91 2.40
N ARG A 80 -6.70 1.19 2.82
CA ARG A 80 -7.62 2.07 2.06
C ARG A 80 -7.19 3.53 2.08
N ILE A 81 -6.60 4.00 3.17
CA ILE A 81 -6.02 5.36 3.26
C ILE A 81 -4.80 5.43 2.37
N VAL A 82 -3.88 4.45 2.47
CA VAL A 82 -2.69 4.32 1.62
C VAL A 82 -3.06 4.31 0.13
N ALA A 83 -4.11 3.59 -0.24
CA ALA A 83 -4.58 3.55 -1.61
C ALA A 83 -5.07 4.91 -2.15
N ARG A 84 -5.42 5.86 -1.28
CA ARG A 84 -5.81 7.23 -1.66
C ARG A 84 -4.65 8.22 -1.48
N HIS A 85 -3.80 7.97 -0.50
CA HIS A 85 -2.73 8.87 -0.06
C HIS A 85 -1.42 8.10 0.19
N PRO A 86 -0.78 7.55 -0.86
CA PRO A 86 0.37 6.66 -0.71
C PRO A 86 1.63 7.36 -0.18
N ARG A 87 1.73 8.69 -0.31
CA ARG A 87 2.80 9.49 0.29
C ARG A 87 2.88 9.33 1.81
N VAL A 88 1.74 9.10 2.46
CA VAL A 88 1.63 8.96 3.92
C VAL A 88 2.46 7.78 4.41
N LEU A 89 2.63 6.71 3.62
CA LEU A 89 3.54 5.61 3.98
C LEU A 89 5.00 6.06 4.03
N ARG A 90 5.44 6.84 3.04
CA ARG A 90 6.83 7.32 2.99
C ARG A 90 7.12 8.30 4.13
N GLU A 91 6.15 9.17 4.44
CA GLU A 91 6.21 10.06 5.60
C GLU A 91 6.28 9.26 6.91
N ASN A 92 5.44 8.23 7.06
CA ASN A 92 5.42 7.38 8.25
C ASN A 92 6.72 6.58 8.43
N LEU A 93 7.25 6.02 7.33
CA LEU A 93 8.55 5.34 7.32
C LEU A 93 9.67 6.27 7.78
N ALA A 94 9.72 7.49 7.23
CA ALA A 94 10.74 8.46 7.60
C ALA A 94 10.65 8.90 9.07
N ALA A 95 9.46 8.85 9.67
CA ALA A 95 9.25 9.13 11.10
C ALA A 95 9.57 7.95 12.02
N SER A 96 9.70 6.74 11.47
CA SER A 96 9.98 5.50 12.21
C SER A 96 11.48 5.14 12.27
N ALA A 97 12.29 5.81 11.44
CA ALA A 97 13.76 5.71 11.39
C ALA A 97 14.45 6.60 12.43
#